data_AF-A0A7S2W8D9-F1
#
_entry.id   AF-A0A7S2W8D9-F1
#
_cell.length_a   1.000
_cell.length_b   1.000
_cell.length_c   1.000
_cell.angle_alpha   90.00
_cell.angle_beta   90.00
_cell.angle_gamma   90.00
#
_symmetry.space_group_name_H-M   'P 1'
#
loop_
_entity.id
_entity.type
_entity.pdbx_description
1 polymer ?
#
loop_
_entity_poly.entity_id
_entity_poly.type
_entity_poly.pdbx_seq_one_letter_code
_entity_poly.pdbx_strand_id
1 'polypeptide(L)'
;LRRRVQTMGVTTLCSTPVSRLVVAGCSTMVLLILTTYTLCVSQDNCPKFLPTISNTWVYPPENYISRWFVGNLCVLFAIFQLVIYYDNVSTAAQAPPRAGRFCDMISYEALCKMAVFGIFCLSWVGAICDNDSAPSCRGNNTIHSTFAVTFFSLYDIYMIANHAKQPSKSGYVSWALLALNLLLYPRILLNYLQLGSGSETPLAVFEWTNVACIVAWTVHYPFQRSLTFDLSWGAVTGPADDVEASPSIFSYLGCRSMTKLVDGLFAFTIFGCLIAAIVKGTVPMDHVPYISDLFVYPPGNWFSRWGIVQATHWLFWIQGFLYYATVSQRSGPAKATLTDRSLWIISEIAVFGLSIVGVCNEDENLTIHLAGAYTFFGLYDVYMLATGVRCLFQGHNAKDLGHQGRRTLPLVLAGAAIAAQACRYGLLHTEDVGENVLPILEWTNVFIMIAFLNYDVFSRSATEETFAALIDEGAEKENEAEAAHRLKMKLLEGAI
;
A
#
# COMPACT_ATOMS: atom_id res chain seq x y z
N LEU A 1 -13.58 39.61 -7.28
CA LEU A 1 -13.86 38.74 -6.11
C LEU A 1 -12.66 37.83 -5.88
N ARG A 2 -11.72 38.19 -4.99
CA ARG A 2 -10.73 37.23 -4.48
C ARG A 2 -11.46 36.41 -3.39
N ARG A 3 -11.78 35.15 -3.65
CA ARG A 3 -12.15 34.23 -2.57
C ARG A 3 -10.94 34.19 -1.64
N ARG A 4 -11.06 34.72 -0.42
CA ARG A 4 -10.10 34.36 0.64
C ARG A 4 -10.24 32.86 0.80
N VAL A 5 -9.26 32.11 0.29
CA VAL A 5 -9.09 30.72 0.67
C VAL A 5 -8.71 30.79 2.14
N GLN A 6 -9.66 30.54 3.04
CA GLN A 6 -9.34 30.27 4.43
C GLN A 6 -8.54 28.97 4.40
N THR A 7 -7.23 29.07 4.62
CA THR A 7 -6.39 27.92 4.92
C THR A 7 -7.00 27.26 6.15
N MET A 8 -7.41 26.01 6.01
CA MET A 8 -7.93 25.28 7.16
C MET A 8 -6.75 24.73 7.96
N GLY A 9 -6.76 24.94 9.27
CA GLY A 9 -5.74 24.44 10.18
C GLY A 9 -5.79 22.92 10.21
N VAL A 10 -4.63 22.27 10.00
CA VAL A 10 -4.49 20.83 10.20
C VAL A 10 -3.97 20.61 11.61
N THR A 11 -4.79 20.02 12.47
CA THR A 11 -4.29 19.56 13.77
C THR A 11 -3.60 18.22 13.56
N THR A 12 -2.28 18.22 13.58
CA THR A 12 -1.48 16.99 13.66
C THR A 12 -1.71 16.32 15.01
N LEU A 13 -2.29 15.12 15.00
CA LEU A 13 -2.61 14.33 16.18
C LEU A 13 -1.50 13.34 16.54
N CYS A 14 -0.81 12.83 15.52
CA CYS A 14 0.37 11.99 15.63
C CYS A 14 1.26 12.28 14.43
N SER A 15 2.58 12.42 14.61
CA SER A 15 3.53 12.42 13.51
C SER A 15 4.68 11.45 13.78
N THR A 16 5.14 10.79 12.73
CA THR A 16 6.35 9.99 12.76
C THR A 16 7.28 10.45 11.64
N PRO A 17 8.54 10.81 11.94
CA PRO A 17 9.51 11.16 10.92
C PRO A 17 9.63 10.04 9.88
N VAL A 18 9.60 10.41 8.60
CA VAL A 18 9.69 9.45 7.48
C VAL A 18 10.96 8.61 7.58
N SER A 19 12.07 9.20 8.01
CA SER A 19 13.34 8.51 8.21
C SER A 19 13.20 7.30 9.16
N ARG A 20 12.41 7.43 10.23
CA ARG A 20 12.16 6.31 11.17
C ARG A 20 11.31 5.23 10.55
N LEU A 21 10.28 5.61 9.79
CA LEU A 21 9.44 4.64 9.08
C LEU A 21 10.22 3.87 8.03
N VAL A 22 11.10 4.55 7.29
CA VAL A 22 11.98 3.93 6.30
C VAL A 22 12.94 2.94 6.96
N VAL A 23 13.57 3.33 8.07
CA VAL A 23 14.43 2.41 8.84
C VAL A 23 13.62 1.20 9.30
N ALA A 24 12.44 1.41 9.91
CA ALA A 24 11.60 0.32 10.37
C ALA A 24 11.21 -0.63 9.21
N GLY A 25 10.75 -0.09 8.08
CA GLY A 25 10.39 -0.88 6.91
C GLY A 25 11.55 -1.68 6.33
N CYS A 26 12.71 -1.04 6.19
CA CYS A 26 13.94 -1.70 5.72
C CYS A 26 14.42 -2.78 6.69
N SER A 27 14.39 -2.53 8.01
CA SER A 27 14.71 -3.54 9.02
C SER A 27 13.73 -4.70 8.97
N THR A 28 12.44 -4.45 8.79
CA THR A 28 11.42 -5.47 8.61
C THR A 28 11.68 -6.31 7.35
N MET A 29 12.06 -5.69 6.22
CA MET A 29 12.45 -6.42 5.00
C MET A 29 13.64 -7.37 5.25
N VAL A 30 14.67 -6.89 5.95
CA VAL A 30 15.85 -7.73 6.27
C VAL A 30 15.46 -8.88 7.18
N LEU A 31 14.69 -8.61 8.25
CA LEU A 31 14.23 -9.63 9.18
C LEU A 31 13.34 -10.68 8.51
N LEU A 32 12.47 -10.25 7.60
CA LEU A 32 11.68 -11.13 6.75
C LEU A 32 12.58 -12.09 5.97
N ILE A 33 13.51 -11.55 5.18
CA ILE A 33 14.39 -12.35 4.31
C ILE A 33 15.22 -13.34 5.14
N LEU A 34 15.75 -12.90 6.29
CA LEU A 34 16.50 -13.78 7.19
C LEU A 34 15.63 -14.88 7.79
N THR A 35 14.37 -14.57 8.09
CA THR A 35 13.42 -15.53 8.66
C THR A 35 13.00 -16.56 7.61
N THR A 36 12.63 -16.14 6.40
CA THR A 36 12.27 -17.06 5.31
C THR A 36 13.45 -17.91 4.89
N TYR A 37 14.66 -17.35 4.83
CA TYR A 37 15.89 -18.12 4.61
C TYR A 37 16.09 -19.18 5.70
N THR A 38 16.00 -18.80 6.97
CA THR A 38 16.23 -19.71 8.10
C THR A 38 15.23 -20.86 8.10
N LEU A 39 13.94 -20.56 7.92
CA LEU A 39 12.88 -21.56 7.84
C LEU A 39 13.12 -22.51 6.66
N CYS A 40 13.36 -21.96 5.47
CA CYS A 40 13.56 -22.73 4.25
C CYS A 40 14.74 -23.69 4.34
N VAL A 41 15.88 -23.24 4.89
CA VAL A 41 17.07 -24.09 5.11
C VAL A 41 16.80 -25.12 6.21
N SER A 42 16.10 -24.76 7.28
CA SER A 42 15.80 -25.69 8.38
C SER A 42 14.85 -26.82 7.98
N GLN A 43 14.02 -26.59 6.96
CA GLN A 43 13.09 -27.57 6.41
C GLN A 43 13.66 -28.33 5.22
N ASP A 44 14.94 -28.12 4.87
CA ASP A 44 15.61 -28.67 3.68
C ASP A 44 14.85 -28.37 2.36
N ASN A 45 14.10 -27.26 2.31
CA ASN A 45 13.31 -26.83 1.15
C ASN A 45 14.15 -26.06 0.10
N CYS A 46 15.36 -25.61 0.46
CA CYS A 46 16.28 -24.91 -0.44
C CYS A 46 17.75 -25.24 -0.14
N PRO A 47 18.68 -24.91 -1.06
CA PRO A 47 20.11 -25.08 -0.84
C PRO A 47 20.59 -24.42 0.46
N LYS A 48 21.40 -25.13 1.24
CA LYS A 48 21.93 -24.64 2.53
C LYS A 48 22.86 -23.44 2.39
N PHE A 49 23.56 -23.34 1.26
CA PHE A 49 24.46 -22.23 0.98
C PHE A 49 23.84 -21.33 -0.09
N LEU A 50 23.34 -20.18 0.37
CA LEU A 50 22.93 -19.04 -0.46
C LEU A 50 21.92 -19.39 -1.57
N PRO A 51 20.69 -19.78 -1.21
CA PRO A 51 19.59 -19.87 -2.18
C PRO A 51 19.24 -18.47 -2.70
N THR A 52 18.60 -18.36 -3.87
CA THR A 52 17.95 -17.10 -4.28
C THR A 52 16.91 -16.71 -3.22
N ILE A 53 16.63 -15.41 -3.08
CA ILE A 53 15.62 -14.93 -2.13
C ILE A 53 14.26 -15.49 -2.55
N SER A 54 13.97 -15.55 -3.85
CA SER A 54 12.76 -16.15 -4.41
C SER A 54 12.57 -17.63 -4.00
N ASN A 55 13.63 -18.44 -3.98
CA ASN A 55 13.58 -19.83 -3.52
C ASN A 55 13.11 -19.95 -2.06
N THR A 56 13.41 -18.95 -1.23
CA THR A 56 12.97 -18.94 0.17
C THR A 56 11.47 -18.66 0.33
N TRP A 57 10.75 -18.35 -0.75
CA TRP A 57 9.35 -17.92 -0.75
C TRP A 57 8.40 -18.91 -1.46
N VAL A 58 8.86 -20.12 -1.78
CA VAL A 58 8.07 -21.11 -2.53
C VAL A 58 7.10 -21.87 -1.62
N TYR A 59 7.58 -22.35 -0.48
CA TYR A 59 6.84 -23.27 0.40
C TYR A 59 6.27 -22.55 1.64
N PRO A 60 5.20 -23.09 2.26
CA PRO A 60 4.68 -22.60 3.53
C PRO A 60 5.54 -23.00 4.74
N PRO A 61 5.61 -22.16 5.79
CA PRO A 61 4.88 -20.89 5.96
C PRO A 61 5.56 -19.68 5.30
N GLU A 62 6.75 -19.84 4.72
CA GLU A 62 7.60 -18.77 4.22
C GLU A 62 6.91 -17.97 3.11
N ASN A 63 6.18 -18.64 2.22
CA ASN A 63 5.43 -18.02 1.15
C ASN A 63 4.30 -17.09 1.65
N TYR A 64 3.62 -17.42 2.75
CA TYR A 64 2.58 -16.56 3.34
C TYR A 64 3.20 -15.31 3.93
N ILE A 65 4.32 -15.49 4.64
CA ILE A 65 5.06 -14.42 5.28
C ILE A 65 5.61 -13.46 4.21
N SER A 66 6.23 -13.97 3.14
CA SER A 66 6.78 -13.14 2.07
C SER A 66 5.69 -12.36 1.33
N ARG A 67 4.58 -13.00 0.94
CA ARG A 67 3.43 -12.33 0.31
C ARG A 67 2.93 -11.16 1.16
N TRP A 68 2.76 -11.39 2.46
CA TRP A 68 2.26 -10.37 3.38
C TRP A 68 3.24 -9.20 3.50
N PHE A 69 4.49 -9.49 3.87
CA PHE A 69 5.47 -8.43 4.13
C PHE A 69 5.89 -7.68 2.86
N VAL A 70 6.19 -8.38 1.76
CA VAL A 70 6.58 -7.71 0.50
C VAL A 70 5.44 -6.85 -0.01
N GLY A 71 4.20 -7.35 0.03
CA GLY A 71 3.02 -6.57 -0.34
C GLY A 71 2.89 -5.28 0.47
N ASN A 72 2.94 -5.37 1.80
CA ASN A 72 2.83 -4.21 2.68
C ASN A 72 4.03 -3.23 2.54
N LEU A 73 5.24 -3.74 2.40
CA LEU A 73 6.46 -2.93 2.26
C LEU A 73 6.50 -2.15 0.95
N CYS A 74 5.89 -2.67 -0.12
CA CYS A 74 5.78 -1.95 -1.38
C CYS A 74 5.00 -0.63 -1.22
N VAL A 75 3.92 -0.60 -0.44
CA VAL A 75 3.21 0.66 -0.19
C VAL A 75 4.09 1.66 0.54
N LEU A 76 4.81 1.20 1.57
CA LEU A 76 5.74 2.06 2.31
C LEU A 76 6.86 2.61 1.42
N PHE A 77 7.42 1.78 0.53
CA PHE A 77 8.41 2.23 -0.44
C PHE A 77 7.82 3.23 -1.44
N ALA A 78 6.59 3.04 -1.90
CA ALA A 78 5.93 3.99 -2.81
C ALA A 78 5.71 5.35 -2.13
N ILE A 79 5.25 5.36 -0.88
CA ILE A 79 5.15 6.57 -0.04
C ILE A 79 6.52 7.24 0.07
N PHE A 80 7.57 6.46 0.32
CA PHE A 80 8.92 7.00 0.43
C PHE A 80 9.42 7.64 -0.88
N GLN A 81 9.12 7.07 -2.05
CA GLN A 81 9.48 7.70 -3.33
C GLN A 81 8.78 9.03 -3.56
N LEU A 82 7.52 9.15 -3.12
CA LEU A 82 6.80 10.42 -3.17
C LEU A 82 7.49 11.48 -2.29
N VAL A 83 8.00 11.08 -1.10
CA VAL A 83 8.77 12.00 -0.24
C VAL A 83 10.03 12.48 -0.92
N ILE A 84 10.80 11.56 -1.50
CA ILE A 84 12.02 11.89 -2.24
C ILE A 84 11.71 12.85 -3.40
N TYR A 85 10.62 12.59 -4.12
CA TYR A 85 10.17 13.46 -5.20
C TYR A 85 9.91 14.90 -4.72
N TYR A 86 9.12 15.07 -3.66
CA TYR A 86 8.81 16.41 -3.12
C TYR A 86 10.05 17.11 -2.55
N ASP A 87 10.93 16.39 -1.86
CA ASP A 87 12.21 16.92 -1.38
C ASP A 87 13.09 17.44 -2.54
N ASN A 88 13.15 16.65 -3.61
CA ASN A 88 13.92 16.98 -4.80
C ASN A 88 13.37 18.21 -5.52
N VAL A 89 12.06 18.28 -5.75
CA VAL A 89 11.40 19.43 -6.39
C VAL A 89 11.62 20.70 -5.56
N SER A 90 11.42 20.60 -4.24
CA SER A 90 11.62 21.73 -3.31
C SER A 90 13.06 22.23 -3.32
N THR A 91 14.03 21.32 -3.37
CA THR A 91 15.46 21.67 -3.45
C THR A 91 15.81 22.27 -4.81
N ALA A 92 15.27 21.73 -5.90
CA ALA A 92 15.56 22.18 -7.25
C ALA A 92 15.05 23.61 -7.49
N ALA A 93 13.89 23.97 -6.91
CA ALA A 93 13.35 25.33 -6.97
C ALA A 93 14.30 26.38 -6.34
N GLN A 94 15.17 25.98 -5.41
CA GLN A 94 16.13 26.87 -4.75
C GLN A 94 17.49 26.92 -5.45
N ALA A 95 17.78 25.97 -6.35
CA ALA A 95 19.07 25.88 -7.00
C ALA A 95 19.09 26.70 -8.31
N PRO A 96 20.21 27.35 -8.66
CA PRO A 96 20.33 28.01 -9.96
C PRO A 96 20.21 26.96 -11.08
N PRO A 97 19.52 27.28 -12.20
CA PRO A 97 19.37 26.35 -13.32
C PRO A 97 20.76 25.98 -13.87
N ARG A 98 21.05 24.68 -13.87
CA ARG A 98 22.27 24.13 -14.47
C ARG A 98 21.89 23.59 -15.85
N ALA A 99 22.28 24.29 -16.90
CA ALA A 99 22.07 23.81 -18.26
C ALA A 99 23.17 22.79 -18.64
N GLY A 100 22.78 21.67 -19.26
CA GLY A 100 23.70 20.87 -20.08
C GLY A 100 24.18 19.53 -19.53
N ARG A 101 23.58 18.94 -18.49
CA ARG A 101 23.88 17.53 -18.12
C ARG A 101 22.83 16.59 -18.71
N PHE A 102 23.27 15.43 -19.18
CA PHE A 102 22.38 14.35 -19.62
C PHE A 102 21.33 13.98 -18.56
N CYS A 103 21.72 14.03 -17.28
CA CYS A 103 20.82 13.76 -16.17
C CYS A 103 19.68 14.78 -16.04
N ASP A 104 19.79 15.97 -16.62
CA ASP A 104 18.74 17.00 -16.60
C ASP A 104 17.61 16.70 -17.59
N MET A 105 17.82 15.76 -18.53
CA MET A 105 16.80 15.36 -19.52
C MET A 105 15.61 14.63 -18.92
N ILE A 106 15.79 13.94 -17.79
CA ILE A 106 14.72 13.19 -17.12
C ILE A 106 14.15 14.06 -15.99
N SER A 107 12.86 14.36 -15.98
CA SER A 107 12.24 15.14 -14.90
C SER A 107 12.20 14.36 -13.57
N TYR A 108 12.16 15.06 -12.43
CA TYR A 108 11.94 14.38 -11.14
C TYR A 108 10.63 13.60 -11.10
N GLU A 109 9.60 14.09 -11.81
CA GLU A 109 8.32 13.42 -11.92
C GLU A 109 8.45 12.08 -12.67
N ALA A 110 9.18 12.07 -13.79
CA ALA A 110 9.45 10.84 -14.53
C ALA A 110 10.26 9.84 -13.69
N LEU A 111 11.25 10.32 -12.92
CA LEU A 111 12.01 9.50 -11.98
C LEU A 111 11.10 8.90 -10.89
N CYS A 112 10.21 9.68 -10.30
CA CYS A 112 9.26 9.20 -9.31
C CYS A 112 8.31 8.15 -9.90
N LYS A 113 7.72 8.41 -11.07
CA LYS A 113 6.83 7.46 -11.78
C LYS A 113 7.55 6.15 -12.08
N MET A 114 8.80 6.22 -12.51
CA MET A 114 9.64 5.06 -12.77
C MET A 114 9.90 4.24 -11.49
N ALA A 115 10.24 4.90 -10.38
CA ALA A 115 10.46 4.22 -9.09
C ALA A 115 9.18 3.58 -8.56
N VAL A 116 8.05 4.29 -8.60
CA VAL A 116 6.74 3.77 -8.19
C VAL A 116 6.31 2.60 -9.07
N PHE A 117 6.53 2.67 -10.38
CA PHE A 117 6.25 1.55 -11.28
C PHE A 117 7.17 0.35 -11.00
N GLY A 118 8.45 0.58 -10.71
CA GLY A 118 9.35 -0.47 -10.23
C GLY A 118 8.82 -1.15 -8.97
N ILE A 119 8.38 -0.38 -7.98
CA ILE A 119 7.79 -0.91 -6.74
C ILE A 119 6.49 -1.67 -7.01
N PHE A 120 5.67 -1.20 -7.96
CA PHE A 120 4.52 -1.98 -8.43
C PHE A 120 4.97 -3.35 -8.98
N CYS A 121 6.04 -3.42 -9.77
CA CYS A 121 6.61 -4.70 -10.20
C CYS A 121 7.07 -5.56 -9.00
N LEU A 122 7.72 -4.98 -8.00
CA LEU A 122 8.09 -5.72 -6.76
C LEU A 122 6.86 -6.27 -6.03
N SER A 123 5.75 -5.53 -6.00
CA SER A 123 4.52 -6.01 -5.35
C SER A 123 3.95 -7.26 -6.04
N TRP A 124 4.16 -7.41 -7.35
CA TRP A 124 3.81 -8.61 -8.10
C TRP A 124 4.77 -9.77 -7.87
N VAL A 125 6.07 -9.49 -7.71
CA VAL A 125 7.08 -10.49 -7.29
C VAL A 125 6.68 -11.12 -5.96
N GLY A 126 6.15 -10.34 -5.02
CA GLY A 126 5.63 -10.85 -3.75
C GLY A 126 4.38 -11.74 -3.90
N ALA A 127 3.55 -11.51 -4.92
CA ALA A 127 2.28 -12.23 -5.13
C ALA A 127 2.43 -13.53 -5.95
N ILE A 128 3.41 -13.57 -6.85
CA ILE A 128 3.67 -14.68 -7.78
C ILE A 128 5.05 -15.23 -7.45
N CYS A 129 5.17 -16.46 -6.94
CA CYS A 129 6.49 -17.10 -6.83
C CYS A 129 7.02 -17.55 -8.21
N ASP A 130 8.30 -17.87 -8.26
CA ASP A 130 9.01 -18.36 -9.45
C ASP A 130 8.76 -19.85 -9.75
N ASN A 131 8.11 -20.60 -8.85
CA ASN A 131 7.80 -22.02 -9.05
C ASN A 131 6.34 -22.23 -9.54
N ASP A 132 6.20 -22.75 -10.76
CA ASP A 132 4.90 -23.06 -11.38
C ASP A 132 4.30 -24.39 -10.92
N SER A 133 5.14 -25.29 -10.44
CA SER A 133 4.80 -26.67 -10.09
C SER A 133 4.42 -26.84 -8.62
N ALA A 134 4.83 -25.91 -7.75
CA ALA A 134 4.52 -25.94 -6.33
C ALA A 134 3.01 -25.74 -6.08
N PRO A 135 2.29 -26.71 -5.49
CA PRO A 135 0.85 -26.61 -5.25
C PRO A 135 0.48 -25.41 -4.36
N SER A 136 1.37 -25.07 -3.43
CA SER A 136 1.22 -23.98 -2.47
C SER A 136 1.31 -22.57 -3.06
N CYS A 137 1.68 -22.44 -4.33
CA CYS A 137 1.86 -21.14 -4.94
C CYS A 137 1.31 -21.07 -6.36
N ARG A 138 1.48 -22.11 -7.17
CA ARG A 138 1.05 -22.15 -8.58
C ARG A 138 1.54 -20.88 -9.29
N GLY A 139 2.84 -20.59 -9.15
CA GLY A 139 3.48 -19.39 -9.63
C GLY A 139 3.68 -19.39 -11.14
N ASN A 140 4.54 -18.49 -11.60
CA ASN A 140 4.96 -18.45 -13.00
C ASN A 140 6.34 -17.79 -13.09
N ASN A 141 7.37 -18.59 -13.35
CA ASN A 141 8.75 -18.11 -13.40
C ASN A 141 8.94 -16.96 -14.39
N THR A 142 8.33 -17.04 -15.57
CA THR A 142 8.47 -16.02 -16.62
C THR A 142 7.91 -14.68 -16.16
N ILE A 143 6.70 -14.67 -15.57
CA ILE A 143 6.08 -13.45 -15.07
C ILE A 143 6.86 -12.90 -13.87
N HIS A 144 7.19 -13.76 -12.90
CA HIS A 144 7.97 -13.40 -11.71
C HIS A 144 9.31 -12.77 -12.11
N SER A 145 10.10 -13.46 -12.92
CA SER A 145 11.41 -13.01 -13.37
C SER A 145 11.32 -11.70 -14.15
N THR A 146 10.29 -11.54 -15.00
CA THR A 146 10.05 -10.29 -15.74
C THR A 146 9.84 -9.13 -14.78
N PHE A 147 8.92 -9.26 -13.82
CA PHE A 147 8.66 -8.21 -12.84
C PHE A 147 9.87 -7.94 -11.94
N ALA A 148 10.60 -8.97 -11.51
CA ALA A 148 11.80 -8.82 -10.70
C ALA A 148 12.88 -8.03 -11.46
N VAL A 149 13.19 -8.41 -12.70
CA VAL A 149 14.16 -7.71 -13.54
C VAL A 149 13.71 -6.27 -13.78
N THR A 150 12.44 -6.03 -14.14
CA THR A 150 11.91 -4.68 -14.33
C THR A 150 12.04 -3.84 -13.06
N PHE A 151 11.67 -4.37 -11.88
CA PHE A 151 11.85 -3.67 -10.60
C PHE A 151 13.30 -3.24 -10.40
N PHE A 152 14.24 -4.19 -10.42
CA PHE A 152 15.65 -3.89 -10.19
C PHE A 152 16.16 -2.87 -11.21
N SER A 153 15.92 -3.08 -12.51
CA SER A 153 16.39 -2.15 -13.53
C SER A 153 15.88 -0.73 -13.35
N LEU A 154 14.57 -0.55 -13.14
CA LEU A 154 13.97 0.78 -12.97
C LEU A 154 14.41 1.46 -11.68
N TYR A 155 14.49 0.71 -10.58
CA TYR A 155 14.90 1.24 -9.29
C TYR A 155 16.40 1.59 -9.27
N ASP A 156 17.24 0.81 -9.95
CA ASP A 156 18.66 1.09 -10.12
C ASP A 156 18.88 2.37 -10.94
N ILE A 157 18.19 2.50 -12.09
CA ILE A 157 18.24 3.72 -12.91
C ILE A 157 17.77 4.93 -12.10
N TYR A 158 16.72 4.76 -11.30
CA TYR A 158 16.20 5.81 -10.43
C TYR A 158 17.25 6.25 -9.40
N MET A 159 17.88 5.31 -8.68
CA MET A 159 18.94 5.61 -7.72
C MET A 159 20.12 6.35 -8.37
N ILE A 160 20.56 5.90 -9.56
CA ILE A 160 21.63 6.53 -10.35
C ILE A 160 21.27 7.95 -10.74
N ALA A 161 20.13 8.12 -11.40
CA ALA A 161 19.71 9.42 -11.92
C ALA A 161 19.45 10.42 -10.79
N ASN A 162 18.85 9.96 -9.69
CA ASN A 162 18.59 10.80 -8.51
C ASN A 162 19.91 11.33 -7.91
N HIS A 163 20.93 10.48 -7.75
CA HIS A 163 22.24 10.91 -7.26
C HIS A 163 23.02 11.78 -8.23
N ALA A 164 22.98 11.46 -9.52
CA ALA A 164 23.71 12.20 -10.55
C ALA A 164 23.17 13.63 -10.72
N LYS A 165 21.87 13.84 -10.47
CA LYS A 165 21.25 15.18 -10.43
C LYS A 165 21.71 16.01 -9.22
N GLN A 166 22.19 15.40 -8.14
CA GLN A 166 22.53 16.11 -6.89
C GLN A 166 23.91 15.74 -6.32
N PRO A 167 24.99 15.85 -7.12
CA PRO A 167 26.29 15.29 -6.74
C PRO A 167 26.91 15.96 -5.51
N SER A 168 26.63 17.25 -5.27
CA SER A 168 27.15 17.98 -4.11
C SER A 168 26.57 17.53 -2.77
N LYS A 169 25.47 16.76 -2.80
CA LYS A 169 24.81 16.20 -1.61
C LYS A 169 24.93 14.67 -1.54
N SER A 170 25.54 14.06 -2.55
CA SER A 170 25.80 12.62 -2.63
C SER A 170 27.12 12.30 -1.94
N GLY A 171 27.05 11.73 -0.74
CA GLY A 171 28.20 11.22 -0.01
C GLY A 171 28.85 9.99 -0.68
N TYR A 172 30.07 9.67 -0.28
CA TYR A 172 30.87 8.57 -0.86
C TYR A 172 30.17 7.20 -0.76
N VAL A 173 29.39 6.97 0.29
CA VAL A 173 28.62 5.72 0.49
C VAL A 173 27.62 5.52 -0.64
N SER A 174 26.90 6.56 -1.04
CA SER A 174 25.92 6.50 -2.11
C SER A 174 26.55 6.16 -3.46
N TRP A 175 27.73 6.71 -3.74
CA TRP A 175 28.51 6.38 -4.94
C TRP A 175 29.08 4.96 -4.91
N ALA A 176 29.51 4.48 -3.74
CA ALA A 176 29.98 3.11 -3.58
C ALA A 176 28.85 2.10 -3.82
N LEU A 177 27.65 2.35 -3.27
CA LEU A 177 26.45 1.55 -3.54
C LEU A 177 26.09 1.56 -5.02
N LEU A 178 26.26 2.72 -5.69
CA LEU A 178 26.01 2.85 -7.11
C LEU A 178 26.98 2.07 -7.98
N ALA A 179 28.27 2.18 -7.65
CA ALA A 179 29.33 1.45 -8.34
C ALA A 179 29.12 -0.06 -8.17
N LEU A 180 28.81 -0.49 -6.94
CA LEU A 180 28.48 -1.89 -6.67
C LEU A 180 27.29 -2.34 -7.52
N ASN A 181 26.23 -1.54 -7.62
CA ASN A 181 25.04 -1.87 -8.41
C ASN A 181 25.33 -1.93 -9.93
N LEU A 182 26.12 -0.99 -10.46
CA LEU A 182 26.56 -1.03 -11.86
C LEU A 182 27.42 -2.26 -12.19
N LEU A 183 28.21 -2.74 -11.23
CA LEU A 183 28.97 -3.98 -11.36
C LEU A 183 28.07 -5.24 -11.38
N LEU A 184 26.78 -5.11 -11.01
CA LEU A 184 25.78 -6.19 -11.09
C LEU A 184 25.09 -6.26 -12.47
N TYR A 185 25.14 -5.21 -13.31
CA TYR A 185 24.52 -5.22 -14.64
C TYR A 185 25.04 -6.26 -15.66
N PRO A 186 26.28 -6.77 -15.55
CA PRO A 186 26.68 -7.98 -16.26
C PRO A 186 25.71 -9.16 -16.05
N ARG A 187 24.82 -9.14 -15.02
CA ARG A 187 23.64 -10.01 -14.85
C ARG A 187 22.86 -10.26 -16.13
N ILE A 188 22.52 -9.20 -16.87
CA ILE A 188 21.73 -9.33 -18.10
C ILE A 188 22.53 -10.12 -19.12
N LEU A 189 23.82 -9.79 -19.26
CA LEU A 189 24.70 -10.44 -20.21
C LEU A 189 25.00 -11.90 -19.81
N LEU A 190 25.30 -12.18 -18.55
CA LEU A 190 25.66 -13.51 -18.02
C LEU A 190 24.47 -14.48 -18.03
N ASN A 191 23.26 -14.04 -17.66
CA ASN A 191 22.07 -14.87 -17.77
C ASN A 191 21.69 -15.15 -19.24
N TYR A 192 21.89 -14.18 -20.14
CA TYR A 192 21.69 -14.38 -21.58
C TYR A 192 22.74 -15.32 -22.19
N LEU A 193 23.96 -15.30 -21.66
CA LEU A 193 25.08 -16.11 -22.14
C LEU A 193 25.02 -17.57 -21.70
N GLN A 194 23.99 -18.01 -20.95
CA GLN A 194 23.77 -19.42 -20.56
C GLN A 194 25.09 -20.15 -20.24
N LEU A 195 25.91 -19.58 -19.35
CA LEU A 195 27.06 -20.30 -18.84
C LEU A 195 26.50 -21.49 -18.06
N GLY A 196 26.43 -22.64 -18.75
CA GLY A 196 25.72 -23.87 -18.40
C GLY A 196 26.24 -24.61 -17.16
N SER A 197 26.76 -23.90 -16.18
CA SER A 197 26.88 -24.41 -14.82
C SER A 197 25.48 -24.40 -14.21
N GLY A 198 24.86 -25.56 -13.98
CA GLY A 198 23.55 -25.67 -13.31
C GLY A 198 23.53 -25.21 -11.83
N SER A 199 24.37 -24.23 -11.47
CA SER A 199 24.45 -23.61 -10.15
C SER A 199 23.70 -22.27 -10.16
N GLU A 200 22.73 -22.14 -9.26
CA GLU A 200 22.01 -20.88 -9.00
C GLU A 200 22.81 -19.92 -8.11
N THR A 201 24.00 -20.33 -7.63
CA THR A 201 24.79 -19.54 -6.67
C THR A 201 25.17 -18.14 -7.20
N PRO A 202 25.61 -17.96 -8.46
CA PRO A 202 25.89 -16.62 -8.98
C PRO A 202 24.63 -15.74 -8.97
N LEU A 203 23.49 -16.28 -9.39
CA LEU A 203 22.21 -15.57 -9.39
C LEU A 203 21.82 -15.13 -7.97
N ALA A 204 21.96 -16.03 -6.99
CA ALA A 204 21.71 -15.72 -5.59
C ALA A 204 22.63 -14.60 -5.07
N VAL A 205 23.95 -14.70 -5.26
CA VAL A 205 24.91 -13.63 -4.86
C VAL A 205 24.45 -12.27 -5.37
N PHE A 206 24.02 -12.19 -6.64
CA PHE A 206 23.58 -10.94 -7.23
C PHE A 206 22.26 -10.43 -6.65
N GLU A 207 21.27 -11.29 -6.46
CA GLU A 207 19.98 -10.91 -5.87
C GLU A 207 20.15 -10.37 -4.45
N TRP A 208 20.88 -11.12 -3.60
CA TRP A 208 21.20 -10.70 -2.24
C TRP A 208 21.96 -9.38 -2.20
N THR A 209 22.93 -9.19 -3.09
CA THR A 209 23.70 -7.94 -3.17
C THR A 209 22.84 -6.78 -3.61
N ASN A 210 21.98 -6.95 -4.62
CA ASN A 210 21.13 -5.86 -5.11
C ASN A 210 20.10 -5.44 -4.05
N VAL A 211 19.43 -6.41 -3.41
CA VAL A 211 18.51 -6.12 -2.30
C VAL A 211 19.23 -5.41 -1.14
N ALA A 212 20.43 -5.85 -0.78
CA ALA A 212 21.22 -5.18 0.25
C ALA A 212 21.58 -3.73 -0.14
N CYS A 213 21.95 -3.49 -1.40
CA CYS A 213 22.22 -2.14 -1.92
C CYS A 213 20.98 -1.25 -1.86
N ILE A 214 19.82 -1.75 -2.33
CA ILE A 214 18.56 -1.01 -2.30
C ILE A 214 18.16 -0.67 -0.86
N VAL A 215 18.24 -1.63 0.05
CA VAL A 215 17.92 -1.43 1.48
C VAL A 215 18.86 -0.41 2.10
N ALA A 216 20.17 -0.56 1.92
CA ALA A 216 21.17 0.35 2.45
C ALA A 216 20.99 1.77 1.90
N TRP A 217 20.73 1.90 0.60
CA TRP A 217 20.46 3.17 -0.05
C TRP A 217 19.21 3.85 0.49
N THR A 218 18.11 3.09 0.57
CA THR A 218 16.81 3.58 1.04
C THR A 218 16.92 4.08 2.49
N VAL A 219 17.67 3.39 3.35
CA VAL A 219 17.96 3.84 4.72
C VAL A 219 18.90 5.04 4.74
N HIS A 220 19.96 5.05 3.94
CA HIS A 220 20.97 6.11 3.99
C HIS A 220 20.45 7.46 3.47
N TYR A 221 19.59 7.44 2.44
CA TYR A 221 19.13 8.63 1.74
C TYR A 221 18.45 9.66 2.67
N PRO A 222 17.47 9.30 3.54
CA PRO A 222 16.83 10.24 4.47
C PRO A 222 17.80 10.94 5.41
N PHE A 223 18.80 10.21 5.93
CA PHE A 223 19.78 10.77 6.87
C PHE A 223 20.76 11.70 6.16
N GLN A 224 21.24 11.30 4.98
CA GLN A 224 22.10 12.13 4.15
C GLN A 224 21.43 13.45 3.75
N ARG A 225 20.13 13.40 3.45
CA ARG A 225 19.33 14.57 3.06
C ARG A 225 18.80 15.37 4.24
N SER A 226 18.93 14.85 5.46
CA SER A 226 18.29 15.41 6.66
C SER A 226 16.79 15.66 6.42
N LEU A 227 16.10 14.67 5.82
CA LEU A 227 14.68 14.80 5.49
C LEU A 227 13.87 15.12 6.76
N THR A 228 13.19 16.27 6.75
CA THR A 228 12.32 16.74 7.83
C THR A 228 10.85 16.41 7.59
N PHE A 229 10.56 15.55 6.61
CA PHE A 229 9.19 15.10 6.34
C PHE A 229 8.68 14.22 7.47
N ASP A 230 7.49 14.56 7.93
CA ASP A 230 6.76 13.81 8.93
C ASP A 230 5.56 13.15 8.26
N LEU A 231 5.33 11.89 8.61
CA LEU A 231 4.07 11.24 8.30
C LEU A 231 3.10 11.57 9.43
N SER A 232 2.14 12.46 9.18
CA SER A 232 1.22 12.93 10.21
C SER A 232 -0.24 12.54 9.96
N TRP A 233 -0.91 12.07 11.02
CA TRP A 233 -2.36 11.91 11.03
C TRP A 233 -2.95 13.18 11.63
N GLY A 234 -3.87 13.81 10.91
CA GLY A 234 -4.50 15.02 11.39
C GLY A 234 -5.94 15.13 10.95
N ALA A 235 -6.72 15.87 11.74
CA ALA A 235 -8.04 16.32 11.35
C ALA A 235 -7.95 17.81 10.99
N VAL A 236 -8.67 18.20 9.96
CA VAL A 236 -8.86 19.61 9.63
C VAL A 236 -9.73 20.23 10.72
N THR A 237 -9.17 21.12 11.54
CA THR A 237 -9.92 21.81 12.61
C THR A 237 -9.88 23.32 12.38
N GLY A 238 -10.89 23.82 11.67
CA GLY A 238 -11.19 25.26 11.58
C GLY A 238 -10.17 26.12 10.80
N PRO A 239 -10.32 27.45 10.81
CA PRO A 239 -9.42 28.37 10.12
C PRO A 239 -8.02 28.38 10.76
N ALA A 240 -6.98 28.36 9.92
CA ALA A 240 -5.57 28.34 10.29
C ALA A 240 -5.12 29.71 10.79
N ASP A 241 -5.51 30.08 12.00
CA ASP A 241 -4.86 31.18 12.69
C ASP A 241 -3.56 30.61 13.32
N ASP A 242 -2.42 30.85 12.67
CA ASP A 242 -1.05 30.75 13.20
C ASP A 242 -0.37 29.38 13.44
N VAL A 243 -0.82 28.27 12.83
CA VAL A 243 -0.08 27.00 12.92
C VAL A 243 0.91 26.85 11.77
N GLU A 244 2.22 26.93 12.05
CA GLU A 244 3.28 26.48 11.14
C GLU A 244 3.06 24.99 10.80
N ALA A 245 2.42 24.72 9.66
CA ALA A 245 2.14 23.37 9.23
C ALA A 245 3.44 22.72 8.72
N SER A 246 4.01 21.80 9.49
CA SER A 246 5.02 20.88 8.97
C SER A 246 4.44 20.11 7.78
N PRO A 247 5.15 20.02 6.63
CA PRO A 247 4.64 19.33 5.45
C PRO A 247 4.45 17.85 5.76
N SER A 248 3.19 17.40 5.77
CA SER A 248 2.82 16.00 5.97
C SER A 248 2.53 15.32 4.64
N ILE A 249 2.87 14.04 4.51
CA ILE A 249 2.52 13.28 3.28
C ILE A 249 1.03 12.98 3.23
N PHE A 250 0.35 12.87 4.37
CA PHE A 250 -1.09 12.60 4.40
C PHE A 250 -1.97 13.81 4.17
N SER A 251 -1.40 15.02 4.17
CA SER A 251 -2.10 16.13 3.51
C SER A 251 -2.21 15.94 1.99
N TYR A 252 -1.45 15.00 1.39
CA TYR A 252 -1.52 14.66 -0.04
C TYR A 252 -2.40 13.44 -0.37
N LEU A 253 -2.63 12.51 0.56
CA LEU A 253 -3.53 11.37 0.37
C LEU A 253 -4.63 11.41 1.43
N GLY A 254 -5.79 11.96 1.08
CA GLY A 254 -6.93 12.02 1.98
C GLY A 254 -7.53 10.63 2.26
N CYS A 255 -8.12 10.45 3.44
CA CYS A 255 -8.78 9.19 3.83
C CYS A 255 -9.83 8.74 2.79
N ARG A 256 -10.62 9.68 2.24
CA ARG A 256 -11.58 9.41 1.16
C ARG A 256 -10.92 8.91 -0.13
N SER A 257 -9.77 9.47 -0.51
CA SER A 257 -9.03 9.03 -1.70
C SER A 257 -8.47 7.62 -1.50
N MET A 258 -7.99 7.31 -0.29
CA MET A 258 -7.57 5.96 0.08
C MET A 258 -8.75 4.98 0.03
N THR A 259 -9.93 5.36 0.53
CA THR A 259 -11.13 4.50 0.44
C THR A 259 -11.50 4.19 -1.00
N LYS A 260 -11.51 5.19 -1.89
CA LYS A 260 -11.75 4.95 -3.32
C LYS A 260 -10.70 4.04 -3.95
N LEU A 261 -9.43 4.19 -3.57
CA LEU A 261 -8.35 3.31 -4.02
C LEU A 261 -8.59 1.87 -3.54
N VAL A 262 -8.96 1.70 -2.27
CA VAL A 262 -9.30 0.40 -1.68
C VAL A 262 -10.49 -0.23 -2.38
N ASP A 263 -11.57 0.51 -2.61
CA ASP A 263 -12.74 0.03 -3.35
C ASP A 263 -12.36 -0.39 -4.79
N GLY A 264 -11.52 0.42 -5.45
CA GLY A 264 -11.00 0.11 -6.78
C GLY A 264 -10.16 -1.16 -6.79
N LEU A 265 -9.27 -1.34 -5.80
CA LEU A 265 -8.46 -2.55 -5.65
C LEU A 265 -9.34 -3.78 -5.36
N PHE A 266 -10.33 -3.68 -4.48
CA PHE A 266 -11.26 -4.77 -4.19
C PHE A 266 -12.08 -5.15 -5.41
N ALA A 267 -12.69 -4.17 -6.07
CA ALA A 267 -13.48 -4.40 -7.27
C ALA A 267 -12.63 -5.03 -8.37
N PHE A 268 -11.44 -4.47 -8.65
CA PHE A 268 -10.52 -5.04 -9.63
C PHE A 268 -10.12 -6.47 -9.28
N THR A 269 -9.85 -6.75 -8.01
CA THR A 269 -9.42 -8.09 -7.57
C THR A 269 -10.55 -9.10 -7.72
N ILE A 270 -11.69 -8.85 -7.08
CA ILE A 270 -12.80 -9.81 -7.04
C ILE A 270 -13.41 -10.00 -8.43
N PHE A 271 -13.71 -8.93 -9.15
CA PHE A 271 -14.27 -9.04 -10.51
C PHE A 271 -13.23 -9.52 -11.51
N GLY A 272 -11.95 -9.15 -11.36
CA GLY A 272 -10.85 -9.67 -12.19
C GLY A 272 -10.68 -11.17 -12.02
N CYS A 273 -10.73 -11.68 -10.78
CA CYS A 273 -10.71 -13.12 -10.52
C CYS A 273 -11.95 -13.82 -11.09
N LEU A 274 -13.14 -13.26 -10.91
CA LEU A 274 -14.39 -13.83 -11.46
C LEU A 274 -14.35 -13.92 -12.98
N ILE A 275 -13.97 -12.84 -13.67
CA ILE A 275 -13.82 -12.81 -15.13
C ILE A 275 -12.79 -13.86 -15.56
N ALA A 276 -11.64 -13.93 -14.89
CA ALA A 276 -10.61 -14.92 -15.22
C ALA A 276 -11.10 -16.36 -15.03
N ALA A 277 -11.84 -16.63 -13.95
CA ALA A 277 -12.41 -17.95 -13.66
C ALA A 277 -13.45 -18.38 -14.71
N ILE A 278 -14.34 -17.47 -15.11
CA ILE A 278 -15.31 -17.68 -16.18
C ILE A 278 -14.62 -17.94 -17.52
N VAL A 279 -13.64 -17.09 -17.90
CA VAL A 279 -12.91 -17.23 -19.17
C VAL A 279 -12.15 -18.55 -19.24
N LYS A 280 -11.65 -19.04 -18.11
CA LYS A 280 -10.98 -20.36 -18.02
C LYS A 280 -11.95 -21.54 -17.91
N GLY A 281 -13.24 -21.29 -17.73
CA GLY A 281 -14.24 -22.33 -17.54
C GLY A 281 -14.11 -23.06 -16.19
N THR A 282 -13.46 -22.46 -15.19
CA THR A 282 -13.39 -23.03 -13.84
C THR A 282 -14.65 -22.75 -13.04
N VAL A 283 -15.45 -21.77 -13.45
CA VAL A 283 -16.75 -21.43 -12.88
C VAL A 283 -17.80 -21.40 -14.00
N PRO A 284 -18.90 -22.18 -13.89
CA PRO A 284 -20.01 -22.13 -14.83
C PRO A 284 -20.71 -20.75 -14.83
N MET A 285 -21.24 -20.33 -15.98
CA MET A 285 -21.92 -19.02 -16.11
C MET A 285 -23.22 -18.90 -15.32
N ASP A 286 -23.83 -20.03 -14.96
CA ASP A 286 -25.07 -20.15 -14.19
C ASP A 286 -24.85 -20.37 -12.69
N HIS A 287 -23.58 -20.34 -12.25
CA HIS A 287 -23.19 -20.55 -10.86
C HIS A 287 -22.54 -19.29 -10.26
N VAL A 288 -22.88 -18.98 -9.02
CA VAL A 288 -22.23 -17.92 -8.24
C VAL A 288 -21.18 -18.60 -7.36
N PRO A 289 -19.87 -18.44 -7.65
CA PRO A 289 -18.83 -19.10 -6.87
C PRO A 289 -18.63 -18.43 -5.52
N TYR A 290 -18.08 -19.14 -4.54
CA TYR A 290 -17.55 -18.47 -3.35
C TYR A 290 -16.42 -17.52 -3.77
N ILE A 291 -16.23 -16.44 -3.01
CA ILE A 291 -15.12 -15.52 -3.24
C ILE A 291 -13.79 -16.25 -3.01
N SER A 292 -13.72 -17.17 -2.04
CA SER A 292 -12.52 -17.97 -1.79
C SER A 292 -12.15 -18.88 -2.97
N ASP A 293 -13.13 -19.48 -3.65
CA ASP A 293 -12.90 -20.34 -4.84
C ASP A 293 -12.15 -19.60 -5.95
N LEU A 294 -12.46 -18.30 -6.11
CA LEU A 294 -11.82 -17.44 -7.10
C LEU A 294 -10.32 -17.21 -6.83
N PHE A 295 -9.83 -17.54 -5.63
CA PHE A 295 -8.45 -17.31 -5.18
C PHE A 295 -7.59 -18.58 -5.21
N VAL A 296 -8.14 -19.68 -5.70
CA VAL A 296 -7.47 -20.99 -5.71
C VAL A 296 -6.54 -21.16 -6.91
N TYR A 297 -7.00 -20.79 -8.12
CA TYR A 297 -6.28 -21.05 -9.36
C TYR A 297 -5.74 -19.75 -10.02
N PRO A 298 -4.60 -19.82 -10.73
CA PRO A 298 -4.11 -18.70 -11.53
C PRO A 298 -5.08 -18.27 -12.65
N PRO A 299 -5.13 -16.98 -13.02
CA PRO A 299 -4.44 -15.86 -12.38
C PRO A 299 -5.17 -15.32 -11.13
N GLY A 300 -6.31 -15.89 -10.74
CA GLY A 300 -7.12 -15.41 -9.61
C GLY A 300 -6.38 -15.44 -8.26
N ASN A 301 -5.60 -16.49 -8.01
CA ASN A 301 -4.71 -16.55 -6.85
C ASN A 301 -3.63 -15.45 -6.87
N TRP A 302 -3.13 -15.03 -8.03
CA TRP A 302 -2.16 -13.95 -8.14
C TRP A 302 -2.81 -12.58 -7.86
N PHE A 303 -3.99 -12.34 -8.44
CA PHE A 303 -4.75 -11.11 -8.20
C PHE A 303 -5.15 -10.95 -6.74
N SER A 304 -5.62 -12.01 -6.08
CA SER A 304 -5.99 -11.96 -4.65
C SER A 304 -4.78 -11.67 -3.76
N ARG A 305 -3.68 -12.39 -3.93
CA ARG A 305 -2.43 -12.17 -3.17
C ARG A 305 -1.85 -10.78 -3.36
N TRP A 306 -1.99 -10.21 -4.56
CA TRP A 306 -1.61 -8.83 -4.80
C TRP A 306 -2.64 -7.88 -4.20
N GLY A 307 -3.85 -7.86 -4.75
CA GLY A 307 -4.85 -6.82 -4.50
C GLY A 307 -5.42 -6.82 -3.08
N ILE A 308 -5.68 -7.98 -2.47
CA ILE A 308 -6.19 -8.04 -1.08
C ILE A 308 -5.12 -7.57 -0.10
N VAL A 309 -3.87 -8.01 -0.27
CA VAL A 309 -2.77 -7.59 0.61
C VAL A 309 -2.54 -6.08 0.48
N GLN A 310 -2.52 -5.54 -0.75
CA GLN A 310 -2.45 -4.08 -0.95
C GLN A 310 -3.64 -3.34 -0.33
N ALA A 311 -4.87 -3.83 -0.53
CA ALA A 311 -6.07 -3.21 0.01
C ALA A 311 -6.09 -3.22 1.55
N THR A 312 -5.66 -4.33 2.18
CA THR A 312 -5.59 -4.43 3.66
C THR A 312 -4.57 -3.45 4.25
N HIS A 313 -3.45 -3.20 3.56
CA HIS A 313 -2.51 -2.17 3.99
C HIS A 313 -3.17 -0.80 4.07
N TRP A 314 -3.85 -0.38 2.99
CA TRP A 314 -4.61 0.88 2.97
C TRP A 314 -5.76 0.90 3.97
N LEU A 315 -6.41 -0.23 4.23
CA LEU A 315 -7.45 -0.34 5.26
C LEU A 315 -6.90 -0.07 6.66
N PHE A 316 -5.70 -0.54 7.01
CA PHE A 316 -5.07 -0.19 8.30
C PHE A 316 -4.90 1.33 8.44
N TRP A 317 -4.45 2.01 7.39
CA TRP A 317 -4.37 3.48 7.40
C TRP A 317 -5.74 4.12 7.58
N ILE A 318 -6.75 3.66 6.82
CA ILE A 318 -8.12 4.18 6.89
C ILE A 318 -8.70 4.00 8.30
N GLN A 319 -8.52 2.85 8.94
CA GLN A 319 -8.99 2.62 10.31
C GLN A 319 -8.28 3.52 11.32
N GLY A 320 -6.96 3.73 11.16
CA GLY A 320 -6.21 4.73 11.91
C GLY A 320 -6.79 6.14 11.73
N PHE A 321 -7.07 6.56 10.50
CA PHE A 321 -7.71 7.87 10.22
C PHE A 321 -9.07 7.98 10.88
N LEU A 322 -9.93 6.96 10.79
CA LEU A 322 -11.25 6.95 11.41
C LEU A 322 -11.15 7.06 12.94
N TYR A 323 -10.20 6.36 13.56
CA TYR A 323 -9.92 6.49 15.00
C TYR A 323 -9.57 7.95 15.37
N TYR A 324 -8.57 8.52 14.72
CA TYR A 324 -8.12 9.89 15.01
C TYR A 324 -9.18 10.96 14.66
N ALA A 325 -9.96 10.76 13.60
CA ALA A 325 -11.11 11.60 13.26
C ALA A 325 -12.19 11.56 14.35
N THR A 326 -12.48 10.38 14.92
CA THR A 326 -13.44 10.25 16.04
C THR A 326 -12.97 11.05 17.25
N VAL A 327 -11.71 10.86 17.61
CA VAL A 327 -11.16 11.41 18.85
C VAL A 327 -11.01 12.93 18.77
N SER A 328 -10.61 13.46 17.62
CA SER A 328 -10.49 14.91 17.38
C SER A 328 -11.84 15.62 17.48
N GLN A 329 -12.91 15.09 16.88
CA GLN A 329 -14.25 15.69 16.92
C GLN A 329 -14.83 15.87 18.34
N ARG A 330 -14.38 15.05 19.30
CA ARG A 330 -14.99 15.03 20.64
C ARG A 330 -14.35 15.98 21.62
N SER A 331 -13.03 16.18 21.54
CA SER A 331 -12.24 17.04 22.44
C SER A 331 -10.71 16.92 22.26
N GLY A 332 -10.22 16.19 21.24
CA GLY A 332 -8.79 15.96 21.03
C GLY A 332 -8.25 14.65 21.64
N PRO A 333 -6.98 14.30 21.32
CA PRO A 333 -6.38 12.97 21.57
C PRO A 333 -6.29 12.58 23.04
N ALA A 334 -6.13 13.55 23.94
CA ALA A 334 -6.06 13.33 25.39
C ALA A 334 -7.36 12.77 25.99
N LYS A 335 -8.49 12.84 25.27
CA LYS A 335 -9.79 12.34 25.74
C LYS A 335 -10.30 11.10 25.00
N ALA A 336 -9.42 10.38 24.30
CA ALA A 336 -9.78 9.11 23.67
C ALA A 336 -10.32 8.13 24.72
N THR A 337 -11.53 7.62 24.52
CA THR A 337 -12.15 6.67 25.45
C THR A 337 -11.57 5.27 25.27
N LEU A 338 -11.70 4.41 26.28
CA LEU A 338 -11.37 2.98 26.14
C LEU A 338 -12.14 2.36 24.96
N THR A 339 -13.41 2.71 24.80
CA THR A 339 -14.25 2.26 23.69
C THR A 339 -13.66 2.64 22.33
N ASP A 340 -13.17 3.87 22.16
CA ASP A 340 -12.59 4.29 20.88
C ASP A 340 -11.32 3.48 20.53
N ARG A 341 -10.48 3.20 21.53
CA ARG A 341 -9.28 2.37 21.37
C ARG A 341 -9.65 0.92 21.09
N SER A 342 -10.62 0.36 21.80
CA SER A 342 -11.09 -1.01 21.58
C SER A 342 -11.67 -1.19 20.18
N LEU A 343 -12.48 -0.25 19.68
CA LEU A 343 -13.03 -0.31 18.33
C LEU A 343 -11.95 -0.27 17.27
N TRP A 344 -10.95 0.61 17.43
CA TRP A 344 -9.80 0.66 16.54
C TRP A 344 -9.06 -0.68 16.53
N ILE A 345 -8.68 -1.20 17.71
CA ILE A 345 -7.97 -2.49 17.82
C ILE A 345 -8.78 -3.63 17.18
N ILE A 346 -10.10 -3.71 17.42
CA ILE A 346 -10.96 -4.73 16.81
C ILE A 346 -10.95 -4.61 15.28
N SER A 347 -11.03 -3.39 14.74
CA SER A 347 -10.99 -3.16 13.30
C SER A 347 -9.64 -3.55 12.68
N GLU A 348 -8.53 -3.27 13.36
CA GLU A 348 -7.18 -3.65 12.91
C GLU A 348 -7.03 -5.18 12.90
N ILE A 349 -7.46 -5.87 13.96
CA ILE A 349 -7.40 -7.34 14.00
C ILE A 349 -8.29 -7.95 12.92
N ALA A 350 -9.47 -7.37 12.65
CA ALA A 350 -10.33 -7.80 11.56
C ALA A 350 -9.62 -7.66 10.19
N VAL A 351 -9.05 -6.48 9.91
CA VAL A 351 -8.30 -6.23 8.65
C VAL A 351 -7.10 -7.15 8.53
N PHE A 352 -6.43 -7.48 9.63
CA PHE A 352 -5.38 -8.49 9.65
C PHE A 352 -5.92 -9.88 9.26
N GLY A 353 -7.08 -10.28 9.75
CA GLY A 353 -7.79 -11.49 9.29
C GLY A 353 -8.00 -11.52 7.78
N LEU A 354 -8.39 -10.39 7.18
CA LEU A 354 -8.54 -10.28 5.72
C LEU A 354 -7.21 -10.41 4.99
N SER A 355 -6.12 -9.89 5.58
CA SER A 355 -4.79 -10.04 5.00
C SER A 355 -4.31 -11.50 5.00
N ILE A 356 -4.72 -12.31 6.00
CA ILE A 356 -4.46 -13.76 6.03
C ILE A 356 -5.17 -14.45 4.86
N VAL A 357 -6.45 -14.13 4.64
CA VAL A 357 -7.23 -14.65 3.49
C VAL A 357 -6.57 -14.28 2.16
N GLY A 358 -5.98 -13.09 2.07
CA GLY A 358 -5.25 -12.65 0.88
C GLY A 358 -3.97 -13.45 0.61
N VAL A 359 -3.26 -13.92 1.64
CA VAL A 359 -1.97 -14.62 1.46
C VAL A 359 -2.06 -16.14 1.46
N CYS A 360 -3.15 -16.70 1.99
CA CYS A 360 -3.38 -18.14 2.13
C CYS A 360 -4.78 -18.50 1.64
N ASN A 361 -4.89 -19.38 0.64
CA ASN A 361 -6.17 -19.94 0.22
C ASN A 361 -6.47 -21.27 0.92
N GLU A 362 -7.71 -21.75 0.77
CA GLU A 362 -8.19 -22.98 1.41
C GLU A 362 -7.48 -24.27 0.96
N ASP A 363 -7.07 -24.33 -0.32
CA ASP A 363 -6.27 -25.41 -0.90
C ASP A 363 -4.85 -25.48 -0.29
N GLU A 364 -4.29 -24.33 0.07
CA GLU A 364 -2.96 -24.20 0.66
C GLU A 364 -2.96 -24.57 2.14
N ASN A 365 -3.88 -23.99 2.92
CA ASN A 365 -4.09 -24.34 4.33
C ASN A 365 -5.48 -23.87 4.81
N LEU A 366 -6.46 -24.79 4.76
CA LEU A 366 -7.84 -24.53 5.18
C LEU A 366 -7.94 -23.95 6.59
N THR A 367 -7.16 -24.45 7.56
CA THR A 367 -7.21 -23.98 8.96
C THR A 367 -6.80 -22.51 9.08
N ILE A 368 -5.69 -22.13 8.44
CA ILE A 368 -5.20 -20.74 8.46
C ILE A 368 -6.17 -19.82 7.71
N HIS A 369 -6.63 -20.27 6.52
CA HIS A 369 -7.58 -19.52 5.72
C HIS A 369 -8.88 -19.24 6.50
N LEU A 370 -9.49 -20.29 7.06
CA LEU A 370 -10.70 -20.17 7.86
C LEU A 370 -10.47 -19.29 9.09
N ALA A 371 -9.35 -19.44 9.80
CA ALA A 371 -9.03 -18.57 10.93
C ALA A 371 -8.97 -17.10 10.52
N GLY A 372 -8.36 -16.78 9.38
CA GLY A 372 -8.35 -15.44 8.79
C GLY A 372 -9.76 -14.94 8.46
N ALA A 373 -10.56 -15.75 7.77
CA ALA A 373 -11.92 -15.43 7.37
C ALA A 373 -12.84 -15.20 8.60
N TYR A 374 -12.81 -16.10 9.59
CA TYR A 374 -13.57 -15.95 10.84
C TYR A 374 -13.15 -14.69 11.61
N THR A 375 -11.86 -14.41 11.66
CA THR A 375 -11.32 -13.21 12.32
C THR A 375 -11.82 -11.95 11.61
N PHE A 376 -11.75 -11.90 10.28
CA PHE A 376 -12.24 -10.76 9.52
C PHE A 376 -13.75 -10.58 9.67
N PHE A 377 -14.56 -11.54 9.23
CA PHE A 377 -16.00 -11.38 9.20
C PHE A 377 -16.56 -11.17 10.62
N GLY A 378 -16.15 -12.00 11.58
CA GLY A 378 -16.66 -11.92 12.95
C GLY A 378 -16.30 -10.62 13.66
N LEU A 379 -15.02 -10.20 13.62
CA LEU A 379 -14.61 -8.99 14.32
C LEU A 379 -15.04 -7.72 13.59
N TYR A 380 -15.11 -7.73 12.25
CA TYR A 380 -15.60 -6.58 11.51
C TYR A 380 -17.10 -6.37 11.74
N ASP A 381 -17.91 -7.43 11.81
CA ASP A 381 -19.33 -7.35 12.20
C ASP A 381 -19.51 -6.73 13.60
N VAL A 382 -18.67 -7.14 14.56
CA VAL A 382 -18.64 -6.55 15.91
C VAL A 382 -18.29 -5.07 15.85
N TYR A 383 -17.27 -4.69 15.06
CA TYR A 383 -16.89 -3.30 14.84
C TYR A 383 -18.04 -2.48 14.24
N MET A 384 -18.72 -3.01 13.22
CA MET A 384 -19.86 -2.37 12.56
C MET A 384 -21.01 -2.13 13.53
N LEU A 385 -21.40 -3.18 14.28
CA LEU A 385 -22.47 -3.11 15.26
C LEU A 385 -22.16 -2.10 16.37
N ALA A 386 -20.97 -2.20 16.96
CA ALA A 386 -20.58 -1.33 18.05
C ALA A 386 -20.44 0.14 17.59
N THR A 387 -19.97 0.37 16.36
CA THR A 387 -19.95 1.71 15.75
C THR A 387 -21.37 2.23 15.50
N GLY A 388 -22.30 1.40 15.01
CA GLY A 388 -23.70 1.79 14.80
C GLY A 388 -24.43 2.10 16.11
N VAL A 389 -24.27 1.26 17.13
CA VAL A 389 -24.77 1.49 18.49
C VAL A 389 -24.20 2.79 19.06
N ARG A 390 -22.90 3.03 18.86
CA ARG A 390 -22.23 4.26 19.26
C ARG A 390 -22.85 5.49 18.60
N CYS A 391 -23.07 5.44 17.28
CA CYS A 391 -23.72 6.53 16.53
C CYS A 391 -25.15 6.83 17.02
N LEU A 392 -25.89 5.81 17.46
CA LEU A 392 -27.23 5.96 18.02
C LEU A 392 -27.22 6.71 19.36
N PHE A 393 -26.33 6.32 20.28
CA PHE A 393 -26.32 6.86 21.65
C PHE A 393 -25.56 8.18 21.79
N GLN A 394 -24.56 8.45 20.95
CA GLN A 394 -23.69 9.62 21.10
C GLN A 394 -24.26 10.92 20.55
N GLY A 395 -25.58 10.96 20.29
CA GLY A 395 -26.40 12.16 20.12
C GLY A 395 -25.63 13.39 19.66
N HIS A 396 -25.07 13.36 18.44
CA HIS A 396 -24.46 14.58 17.88
C HIS A 396 -25.49 15.71 17.96
N ASN A 397 -25.05 16.88 18.43
CA ASN A 397 -25.90 18.04 18.66
C ASN A 397 -26.88 18.21 17.50
N ALA A 398 -28.17 18.10 17.82
CA ALA A 398 -29.29 17.84 16.92
C ALA A 398 -29.67 19.03 16.01
N LYS A 399 -28.71 19.89 15.63
CA LYS A 399 -28.97 21.07 14.80
C LYS A 399 -29.15 20.75 13.30
N ASP A 400 -28.81 19.53 12.85
CA ASP A 400 -29.03 19.09 11.46
C ASP A 400 -30.06 17.96 11.39
N LEU A 401 -31.34 18.31 11.35
CA LEU A 401 -32.47 17.36 11.24
C LEU A 401 -32.47 16.56 9.91
N GLY A 402 -31.71 16.99 8.90
CA GLY A 402 -31.45 16.21 7.68
C GLY A 402 -30.56 14.96 7.88
N HIS A 403 -30.08 14.70 9.11
CA HIS A 403 -29.13 13.62 9.42
C HIS A 403 -29.74 12.43 10.17
N GLN A 404 -31.06 12.36 10.37
CA GLN A 404 -31.66 11.25 11.12
C GLN A 404 -31.50 9.91 10.39
N GLY A 405 -31.71 9.87 9.06
CA GLY A 405 -31.46 8.67 8.24
C GLY A 405 -29.98 8.26 8.18
N ARG A 406 -29.05 9.19 8.39
CA ARG A 406 -27.61 8.87 8.50
C ARG A 406 -27.33 8.07 9.77
N ARG A 407 -27.98 8.38 10.91
CA ARG A 407 -27.66 7.73 12.19
C ARG A 407 -28.03 6.26 12.26
N THR A 408 -29.11 5.84 11.59
CA THR A 408 -29.60 4.45 11.63
C THR A 408 -28.93 3.56 10.59
N LEU A 409 -28.41 4.12 9.50
CA LEU A 409 -27.83 3.35 8.40
C LEU A 409 -26.68 2.41 8.83
N PRO A 410 -25.70 2.83 9.66
CA PRO A 410 -24.69 1.93 10.22
C PRO A 410 -25.26 0.70 10.90
N LEU A 411 -26.32 0.88 11.67
CA LEU A 411 -26.95 -0.20 12.43
C LEU A 411 -27.72 -1.14 11.51
N VAL A 412 -28.36 -0.60 10.47
CA VAL A 412 -29.02 -1.40 9.41
C VAL A 412 -27.99 -2.24 8.66
N LEU A 413 -26.87 -1.65 8.25
CA LEU A 413 -25.79 -2.36 7.57
C LEU A 413 -25.17 -3.43 8.48
N ALA A 414 -24.87 -3.11 9.74
CA ALA A 414 -24.36 -4.08 10.71
C ALA A 414 -25.34 -5.24 10.94
N GLY A 415 -26.63 -4.94 11.12
CA GLY A 415 -27.67 -5.95 11.29
C GLY A 415 -27.81 -6.84 10.05
N ALA A 416 -27.74 -6.26 8.85
CA ALA A 416 -27.79 -7.01 7.60
C ALA A 416 -26.55 -7.91 7.39
N ALA A 417 -25.35 -7.43 7.71
CA ALA A 417 -24.11 -8.21 7.66
C ALA A 417 -24.18 -9.42 8.61
N ILE A 418 -24.53 -9.17 9.88
CA ILE A 418 -24.70 -10.22 10.90
C ILE A 418 -25.79 -11.22 10.48
N ALA A 419 -26.93 -10.74 9.96
CA ALA A 419 -27.99 -11.62 9.49
C ALA A 419 -27.53 -12.49 8.31
N ALA A 420 -26.85 -11.92 7.31
CA ALA A 420 -26.30 -12.66 6.19
C ALA A 420 -25.31 -13.73 6.67
N GLN A 421 -24.43 -13.38 7.60
CA GLN A 421 -23.45 -14.29 8.18
C GLN A 421 -24.10 -15.41 9.02
N ALA A 422 -25.10 -15.07 9.84
CA ALA A 422 -25.85 -16.04 10.65
C ALA A 422 -26.67 -16.99 9.77
N CYS A 423 -27.33 -16.47 8.73
CA CYS A 423 -28.00 -17.29 7.72
C CYS A 423 -27.01 -18.23 7.04
N ARG A 424 -25.83 -17.74 6.64
CA ARG A 424 -24.78 -18.58 6.03
C ARG A 424 -24.41 -19.73 6.96
N TYR A 425 -24.11 -19.45 8.24
CA TYR A 425 -23.77 -20.49 9.21
C TYR A 425 -24.90 -21.48 9.50
N GLY A 426 -26.14 -20.99 9.64
CA GLY A 426 -27.29 -21.86 9.88
C GLY A 426 -27.59 -22.80 8.70
N LEU A 427 -27.30 -22.33 7.48
CA LEU A 427 -27.55 -23.06 6.25
C LEU A 427 -26.41 -24.01 5.84
N LEU A 428 -25.19 -23.86 6.38
CA LEU A 428 -24.04 -24.74 6.09
C LEU A 428 -24.30 -26.23 6.33
N HIS A 429 -25.25 -26.56 7.22
CA HIS A 429 -25.57 -27.95 7.60
C HIS A 429 -26.93 -28.43 7.08
N THR A 430 -27.56 -27.67 6.19
CA THR A 430 -28.85 -28.05 5.59
C THR A 430 -28.60 -28.71 4.23
N GLU A 431 -29.18 -29.89 3.99
CA GLU A 431 -28.84 -30.72 2.82
C GLU A 431 -29.33 -30.18 1.46
N ASP A 432 -30.22 -29.17 1.42
CA ASP A 432 -30.92 -28.73 0.19
C ASP A 432 -31.01 -27.19 -0.01
N VAL A 433 -30.00 -26.43 0.39
CA VAL A 433 -30.07 -24.95 0.31
C VAL A 433 -29.90 -24.42 -1.14
N GLY A 434 -29.47 -25.28 -2.07
CA GLY A 434 -29.13 -24.88 -3.43
C GLY A 434 -27.72 -24.29 -3.51
N GLU A 435 -27.00 -24.63 -4.58
CA GLU A 435 -25.56 -24.42 -4.71
C GLU A 435 -25.14 -22.93 -4.67
N ASN A 436 -26.04 -22.02 -5.05
CA ASN A 436 -25.75 -20.59 -5.14
C ASN A 436 -26.04 -19.80 -3.86
N VAL A 437 -26.83 -20.33 -2.91
CA VAL A 437 -27.33 -19.51 -1.79
C VAL A 437 -26.21 -19.09 -0.85
N LEU A 438 -25.32 -20.03 -0.46
CA LEU A 438 -24.22 -19.74 0.45
C LEU A 438 -23.19 -18.77 -0.16
N PRO A 439 -22.76 -18.92 -1.42
CA PRO A 439 -21.98 -17.91 -2.12
C PRO A 439 -22.66 -16.54 -2.16
N ILE A 440 -23.95 -16.47 -2.54
CA ILE A 440 -24.68 -15.19 -2.59
C ILE A 440 -24.67 -14.49 -1.22
N LEU A 441 -24.81 -15.24 -0.13
CA LEU A 441 -24.73 -14.69 1.23
C LEU A 441 -23.33 -14.15 1.56
N GLU A 442 -22.26 -14.83 1.12
CA GLU A 442 -20.89 -14.33 1.28
C GLU A 442 -20.65 -13.03 0.50
N TRP A 443 -21.00 -13.01 -0.79
CA TRP A 443 -20.92 -11.81 -1.64
C TRP A 443 -21.72 -10.64 -1.05
N THR A 444 -22.93 -10.93 -0.60
CA THR A 444 -23.81 -9.94 0.05
C THR A 444 -23.13 -9.35 1.28
N ASN A 445 -22.53 -10.20 2.15
CA ASN A 445 -21.85 -9.72 3.34
C ASN A 445 -20.65 -8.81 2.98
N VAL A 446 -19.81 -9.22 2.02
CA VAL A 446 -18.68 -8.41 1.54
C VAL A 446 -19.13 -7.05 1.01
N PHE A 447 -20.19 -6.99 0.20
CA PHE A 447 -20.71 -5.71 -0.31
C PHE A 447 -21.29 -4.83 0.79
N ILE A 448 -21.94 -5.40 1.81
CA ILE A 448 -22.43 -4.65 2.97
C ILE A 448 -21.25 -4.06 3.76
N MET A 449 -20.16 -4.81 3.95
CA MET A 449 -18.95 -4.33 4.62
C MET A 449 -18.29 -3.18 3.85
N ILE A 450 -18.18 -3.27 2.52
CA ILE A 450 -17.67 -2.19 1.66
C ILE A 450 -18.57 -0.95 1.76
N ALA A 451 -19.89 -1.14 1.70
CA ALA A 451 -20.86 -0.05 1.85
C ALA A 451 -20.77 0.61 3.23
N PHE A 452 -20.55 -0.18 4.29
CA PHE A 452 -20.35 0.34 5.64
C PHE A 452 -19.05 1.14 5.75
N LEU A 453 -17.93 0.64 5.23
CA LEU A 453 -16.66 1.37 5.23
C LEU A 453 -16.81 2.72 4.52
N ASN A 454 -17.42 2.72 3.34
CA ASN A 454 -17.73 3.92 2.59
C ASN A 454 -18.59 4.88 3.43
N TYR A 455 -19.69 4.37 4.00
CA TYR A 455 -20.52 5.18 4.87
C TYR A 455 -19.72 5.80 6.03
N ASP A 456 -18.91 5.02 6.73
CA ASP A 456 -18.17 5.47 7.92
C ASP A 456 -17.14 6.56 7.56
N VAL A 457 -16.45 6.40 6.44
CA VAL A 457 -15.50 7.41 5.93
C VAL A 457 -16.23 8.66 5.45
N PHE A 458 -17.20 8.53 4.53
CA PHE A 458 -17.83 9.68 3.88
C PHE A 458 -18.84 10.42 4.77
N SER A 459 -19.34 9.81 5.85
CA SER A 459 -20.21 10.48 6.82
C SER A 459 -19.48 11.43 7.77
N ARG A 460 -18.14 11.36 7.83
CA ARG A 460 -17.31 12.19 8.72
C ARG A 460 -16.76 13.38 7.96
N SER A 461 -16.97 14.59 8.48
CA SER A 461 -16.37 15.81 7.90
C SER A 461 -14.85 15.85 8.07
N ALA A 462 -14.33 15.26 9.16
CA ALA A 462 -12.89 15.23 9.43
C ALA A 462 -12.08 14.35 8.46
N THR A 463 -12.76 13.59 7.57
CA THR A 463 -12.11 12.80 6.50
C THR A 463 -12.12 13.53 5.16
N GLU A 464 -12.65 14.77 5.09
CA GLU A 464 -12.64 15.60 3.88
C GLU A 464 -11.20 15.87 3.41
N GLU A 465 -11.03 15.86 2.09
CA GLU A 465 -9.71 15.98 1.45
C GLU A 465 -9.15 17.39 1.69
N THR A 466 -8.07 17.51 2.47
CA THR A 466 -7.27 18.75 2.58
C THR A 466 -6.45 19.02 1.30
N PHE A 467 -6.40 18.05 0.39
CA PHE A 467 -5.58 18.00 -0.82
C PHE A 467 -5.69 19.23 -1.72
N ALA A 468 -6.89 19.80 -1.86
CA ALA A 468 -7.14 20.90 -2.79
C ALA A 468 -6.38 22.19 -2.42
N ALA A 469 -6.10 22.44 -1.14
CA ALA A 469 -5.49 23.69 -0.71
C ALA A 469 -3.97 23.77 -0.98
N LEU A 470 -3.26 22.63 -0.91
CA LEU A 470 -1.79 22.60 -1.05
C LEU A 470 -1.32 22.52 -2.50
N ILE A 471 -2.09 21.87 -3.39
CA ILE A 471 -1.79 21.85 -4.82
C ILE A 471 -2.00 23.21 -5.44
N ASP A 472 -3.06 23.93 -5.07
CA ASP A 472 -3.28 25.29 -5.57
C ASP A 472 -2.12 26.22 -5.18
N GLU A 473 -1.61 26.16 -3.94
CA GLU A 473 -0.43 26.95 -3.54
C GLU A 473 0.85 26.53 -4.28
N GLY A 474 1.06 25.24 -4.53
CA GLY A 474 2.23 24.73 -5.25
C GLY A 474 2.21 25.11 -6.74
N ALA A 475 1.07 24.93 -7.39
CA ALA A 475 0.87 25.26 -8.80
C ALA A 475 0.89 26.78 -9.03
N GLU A 476 0.36 27.58 -8.10
CA GLU A 476 0.46 29.05 -8.17
C GLU A 476 1.93 29.49 -8.07
N LYS A 477 2.72 28.91 -7.15
CA LYS A 477 4.17 29.20 -7.04
C LYS A 477 4.98 28.72 -8.25
N GLU A 478 4.65 27.55 -8.82
CA GLU A 478 5.30 27.03 -10.03
C GLU A 478 5.00 27.91 -11.25
N ASN A 479 3.73 28.30 -11.43
CA ASN A 479 3.32 29.22 -12.49
C ASN A 479 3.97 30.61 -12.33
N GLU A 480 4.12 31.11 -11.09
CA GLU A 480 4.83 32.36 -10.81
C GLU A 480 6.33 32.25 -11.14
N ALA A 481 6.98 31.15 -10.77
CA ALA A 481 8.39 30.90 -11.08
C ALA A 481 8.62 30.75 -12.60
N GLU A 482 7.73 30.04 -13.30
CA GLU A 482 7.81 29.87 -14.74
C GLU A 482 7.54 31.20 -15.48
N ALA A 483 6.56 31.99 -15.02
CA ALA A 483 6.30 33.32 -15.54
C ALA A 483 7.50 34.26 -15.34
N ALA A 484 8.12 34.24 -14.16
CA ALA A 484 9.34 35.01 -13.87
C ALA A 484 10.51 34.59 -14.77
N HIS A 485 10.68 33.28 -15.02
CA HIS A 485 11.69 32.77 -15.92
C HIS A 485 11.44 33.21 -17.38
N ARG A 486 10.20 33.10 -17.89
CA ARG A 486 9.83 33.57 -19.24
C ARG A 486 10.04 35.07 -19.40
N LEU A 487 9.72 35.86 -18.38
CA LEU A 487 9.95 37.31 -18.39
C LEU A 487 11.45 37.63 -18.45
N LYS A 488 12.27 36.95 -17.64
CA LYS A 488 13.73 37.10 -17.64
C LYS A 488 14.34 36.75 -19.00
N MET A 489 13.87 35.68 -19.65
CA MET A 489 14.33 35.29 -20.99
C MET A 489 13.97 36.34 -22.05
N LYS A 490 12.74 36.89 -22.03
CA LYS A 490 12.35 37.99 -22.93
C LYS A 490 13.18 39.26 -22.72
N LEU A 491 13.56 39.56 -21.48
CA LEU A 491 14.42 40.71 -21.16
C LEU A 491 15.86 40.50 -21.67
N LEU A 492 16.36 39.27 -21.62
CA LEU A 492 17.67 38.92 -22.19
C LEU A 492 17.66 38.98 -23.73
N GLU A 493 16.59 38.50 -24.36
CA GLU A 493 16.40 38.59 -25.83
C GLU A 493 16.29 40.04 -26.33
N GLY A 494 15.74 40.95 -25.52
CA GLY A 494 15.67 42.38 -25.87
C GLY A 494 16.93 43.19 -25.58
N ALA A 495 17.88 42.63 -24.82
CA ALA A 495 19.16 43.27 -24.48
C ALA A 495 20.32 42.84 -25.40
N ILE A 496 20.15 41.71 -26.11
CA ILE A 496 21.00 41.24 -27.21
C ILE A 496 20.52 41.93 -28.49
#